data_AF-A0A6C0E0P4-F1
#
_entry.id   AF-A0A6C0E0P4-F1
#
_cell.length_a   1.000
_cell.length_b   1.000
_cell.length_c   1.000
_cell.angle_alpha   90.00
_cell.angle_beta   90.00
_cell.angle_gamma   90.00
#
_symmetry.space_group_name_H-M   'P 1'
#
loop_
_entity.id
_entity.type
_entity.pdbx_description
1 polymer ?
#
loop_
_entity_poly.entity_id
_entity_poly.type
_entity_poly.pdbx_seq_one_letter_code
_entity_poly.pdbx_strand_id
1 'polypeptide(L)'
;MFKYHYKIYDFLKDYLNKYDCVESNLDNKNKSLELIIKSVNNAFNLKYDIKLLETSKIHKLHTPQEPPLMYLYLKELKIYTGEFKEFVDWYNTNIHKLTIPQNTDNKYGKILFVPIPERQLLHSIYNNPFVCIDIHQEIETTDIIHEKYIIDNNHNIDLFLFEHSKIYPDMEKVAKIITVIKTLAKKDYDVNLIIIFSEQKKIIKNNTEILCCNHINSGSTYPTQIITCFRREEFYKVLMHELIHYYQLDFHFTSNYYKKLEAILDVPDIIGIDRLNESYTESLTILIMSCFMYYYNNFDKPIKYYINKEIIFSLFQLAKILKLFGASKFDDYLDKKIIIKQHTSVRSYFFIKTFLLLNLKDFLEFLDDSFYVNNIRLIEFGKLINTSYKQLKDEHKQIIDYFINLKNDNGDIWIVMTSRLSSF
;
A
#
# COMPACT_ATOMS: atom_id res chain seq x y z
N MET A 1 12.85 11.56 -1.87
CA MET A 1 11.49 11.33 -1.30
C MET A 1 10.74 12.65 -1.08
N PHE A 2 11.41 13.70 -0.58
CA PHE A 2 10.80 14.98 -0.21
C PHE A 2 10.08 15.80 -1.31
N LYS A 3 10.56 15.78 -2.57
CA LYS A 3 10.01 16.69 -3.61
C LYS A 3 8.50 16.54 -3.83
N TYR A 4 7.98 15.31 -3.82
CA TYR A 4 6.56 15.06 -4.05
C TYR A 4 5.71 15.24 -2.80
N HIS A 5 6.26 14.90 -1.63
CA HIS A 5 5.61 15.17 -0.35
C HIS A 5 5.35 16.67 -0.16
N TYR A 6 6.34 17.52 -0.46
CA TYR A 6 6.16 18.96 -0.40
C TYR A 6 5.14 19.46 -1.43
N LYS A 7 5.17 18.95 -2.67
CA LYS A 7 4.15 19.31 -3.67
C LYS A 7 2.71 18.94 -3.26
N ILE A 8 2.50 17.74 -2.73
CA ILE A 8 1.19 17.31 -2.22
C ILE A 8 0.79 18.19 -1.03
N TYR A 9 1.73 18.45 -0.12
CA TYR A 9 1.46 19.30 1.04
C TYR A 9 1.10 20.72 0.63
N ASP A 10 1.91 21.37 -0.21
CA ASP A 10 1.66 22.73 -0.69
C ASP A 10 0.32 22.82 -1.41
N PHE A 11 -0.01 21.80 -2.21
CA PHE A 11 -1.31 21.66 -2.85
C PHE A 11 -2.46 21.53 -1.84
N LEU A 12 -2.24 20.87 -0.70
CA LEU A 12 -3.26 20.61 0.30
C LEU A 12 -3.29 21.60 1.48
N LYS A 13 -2.30 22.47 1.61
CA LYS A 13 -2.02 23.26 2.82
C LYS A 13 -3.18 24.18 3.21
N ASP A 14 -3.80 24.83 2.22
CA ASP A 14 -4.93 25.72 2.47
C ASP A 14 -6.14 24.95 3.04
N TYR A 15 -6.29 23.68 2.67
CA TYR A 15 -7.34 22.82 3.22
C TYR A 15 -7.00 22.29 4.60
N LEU A 16 -5.73 22.02 4.90
CA LEU A 16 -5.30 21.62 6.24
C LEU A 16 -5.58 22.72 7.27
N ASN A 17 -5.48 23.98 6.87
CA ASN A 17 -5.81 25.12 7.74
C ASN A 17 -7.33 25.33 7.86
N LYS A 18 -8.10 24.96 6.83
CA LYS A 18 -9.55 25.17 6.78
C LYS A 18 -10.34 24.06 7.45
N TYR A 19 -9.85 22.82 7.39
CA TYR A 19 -10.56 21.63 7.85
C TYR A 19 -9.77 20.95 8.97
N ASP A 20 -10.27 21.08 10.20
CA ASP A 20 -9.80 20.30 11.33
C ASP A 20 -10.71 19.07 11.50
N CYS A 21 -10.35 17.98 10.83
CA CYS A 21 -11.15 16.75 10.80
C CYS A 21 -11.03 15.89 12.07
N VAL A 22 -10.11 16.24 12.97
CA VAL A 22 -9.87 15.51 14.21
C VAL A 22 -10.25 16.43 15.36
N GLU A 23 -10.97 15.92 16.35
CA GLU A 23 -11.33 16.71 17.53
C GLU A 23 -10.08 17.27 18.24
N SER A 24 -10.19 18.45 18.87
CA SER A 24 -9.05 19.09 19.57
C SER A 24 -8.48 18.21 20.70
N ASN A 25 -9.32 17.36 21.27
CA ASN A 25 -8.97 16.43 22.33
C ASN A 25 -8.95 15.01 21.76
N LEU A 26 -8.04 14.72 20.83
CA LEU A 26 -7.67 13.33 20.55
C LEU A 26 -7.14 12.77 21.88
N ASP A 27 -8.04 12.18 22.65
CA ASP A 27 -7.92 12.14 24.10
C ASP A 27 -6.67 11.32 24.46
N ASN A 28 -5.72 11.92 25.20
CA ASN A 28 -4.51 11.24 25.70
C ASN A 28 -4.83 10.03 26.62
N LYS A 29 -6.11 9.68 26.75
CA LYS A 29 -6.65 8.56 27.52
C LYS A 29 -7.00 7.35 26.67
N ASN A 30 -6.98 7.44 25.33
CA ASN A 30 -7.20 6.25 24.52
C ASN A 30 -5.98 5.32 24.64
N LYS A 31 -6.21 4.17 25.28
CA LYS A 31 -5.18 3.18 25.61
C LYS A 31 -4.44 2.64 24.38
N SER A 32 -5.16 2.42 23.27
CA SER A 32 -4.58 1.89 22.03
C SER A 32 -3.63 2.91 21.38
N LEU A 33 -4.00 4.19 21.36
CA LEU A 33 -3.11 5.26 20.91
C LEU A 33 -1.88 5.41 21.82
N GLU A 34 -2.06 5.33 23.14
CA GLU A 34 -0.95 5.35 24.10
C GLU A 34 0.04 4.21 23.85
N LEU A 35 -0.45 2.99 23.59
CA LEU A 35 0.37 1.84 23.25
C LEU A 35 1.17 2.04 21.95
N ILE A 36 0.56 2.64 20.93
CA ILE A 36 1.25 3.01 19.67
C ILE A 36 2.36 4.02 19.97
N ILE A 37 2.05 5.12 20.66
CA ILE A 37 3.02 6.17 21.00
C ILE A 37 4.18 5.60 21.81
N LYS A 38 3.89 4.77 22.82
CA LYS A 38 4.91 4.12 23.65
C LYS A 38 5.80 3.19 22.82
N SER A 39 5.22 2.41 21.92
CA SER A 39 5.97 1.49 21.05
C SER A 39 6.89 2.26 20.10
N VAL A 40 6.41 3.36 19.50
CA VAL A 40 7.23 4.26 18.67
C VAL A 40 8.34 4.90 19.49
N ASN A 41 8.03 5.48 20.65
CA ASN A 41 9.04 6.09 21.53
C ASN A 41 10.15 5.10 21.89
N ASN A 42 9.77 3.88 22.30
CA ASN A 42 10.73 2.85 22.64
C ASN A 42 11.63 2.53 21.45
N ALA A 43 11.07 2.33 20.25
CA ALA A 43 11.84 2.06 19.04
C ALA A 43 12.85 3.18 18.70
N PHE A 44 12.51 4.45 18.93
CA PHE A 44 13.41 5.58 18.69
C PHE A 44 14.55 5.71 19.72
N ASN A 45 14.39 5.14 20.92
CA ASN A 45 15.41 5.15 21.98
C ASN A 45 16.34 3.93 21.95
N LEU A 46 16.05 2.93 21.12
CA LEU A 46 16.90 1.75 20.93
C LEU A 46 18.02 2.04 19.93
N LYS A 47 19.13 1.32 20.10
CA LYS A 47 20.19 1.20 19.11
C LYS A 47 20.03 -0.14 18.40
N TYR A 48 20.22 -0.13 17.08
CA TYR A 48 20.07 -1.30 16.23
C TYR A 48 21.43 -1.75 15.71
N ASP A 49 21.69 -3.05 15.75
CA ASP A 49 22.89 -3.67 15.17
C ASP A 49 22.59 -4.06 13.72
N ILE A 50 22.96 -3.18 12.78
CA ILE A 50 22.69 -3.36 11.35
C ILE A 50 23.98 -3.72 10.64
N LYS A 51 24.06 -4.94 10.11
CA LYS A 51 25.25 -5.46 9.42
C LYS A 51 24.93 -5.75 7.97
N LEU A 52 25.72 -5.18 7.06
CA LEU A 52 25.79 -5.61 5.67
C LEU A 52 26.65 -6.88 5.61
N LEU A 53 26.05 -7.98 5.18
CA LEU A 53 26.68 -9.30 5.11
C LEU A 53 27.32 -9.57 3.75
N GLU A 54 26.63 -9.18 2.68
CA GLU A 54 27.01 -9.50 1.31
C GLU A 54 26.56 -8.38 0.37
N THR A 55 27.37 -8.13 -0.66
CA THR A 55 27.00 -7.30 -1.81
C THR A 55 27.34 -8.07 -3.08
N SER A 56 26.38 -8.21 -3.97
CA SER A 56 26.55 -8.85 -5.27
C SER A 56 25.96 -7.98 -6.38
N LYS A 57 26.39 -8.23 -7.62
CA LYS A 57 25.86 -7.56 -8.80
C LYS A 57 25.07 -8.57 -9.64
N ILE A 58 23.83 -8.23 -9.95
CA ILE A 58 22.95 -8.99 -10.82
C ILE A 58 22.85 -8.25 -12.15
N HIS A 59 23.30 -8.88 -13.22
CA HIS A 59 23.24 -8.28 -14.55
C HIS A 59 21.83 -8.33 -15.13
N LYS A 60 21.49 -7.29 -15.91
CA LYS A 60 20.27 -7.27 -16.73
C LYS A 60 20.23 -8.47 -17.69
N LEU A 61 19.03 -8.93 -17.99
CA LEU A 61 18.78 -10.06 -18.90
C LEU A 61 18.66 -9.60 -20.36
N HIS A 62 18.14 -8.39 -20.59
CA HIS A 62 17.98 -7.83 -21.93
C HIS A 62 17.93 -6.30 -21.90
N THR A 63 17.75 -5.67 -23.06
CA THR A 63 17.70 -4.21 -23.17
C THR A 63 16.32 -3.64 -22.88
N PRO A 64 16.18 -2.37 -22.46
CA PRO A 64 14.88 -1.72 -22.27
C PRO A 64 13.98 -1.67 -23.50
N GLN A 65 14.54 -1.82 -24.71
CA GLN A 65 13.81 -1.85 -25.98
C GLN A 65 13.13 -3.19 -26.24
N GLU A 66 13.61 -4.25 -25.58
CA GLU A 66 13.02 -5.59 -25.68
C GLU A 66 11.84 -5.72 -24.71
N PRO A 67 10.78 -6.45 -25.09
CA PRO A 67 9.63 -6.64 -24.22
C PRO A 67 9.98 -7.56 -23.04
N PRO A 68 9.19 -7.52 -21.95
CA PRO A 68 9.42 -8.34 -20.77
C PRO A 68 9.41 -9.83 -21.11
N LEU A 69 10.21 -10.61 -20.40
CA LEU A 69 10.28 -12.06 -20.62
C LEU A 69 8.92 -12.75 -20.44
N MET A 70 8.10 -12.25 -19.52
CA MET A 70 6.74 -12.77 -19.31
C MET A 70 5.84 -12.60 -20.54
N TYR A 71 5.96 -11.49 -21.28
CA TYR A 71 5.23 -11.31 -22.55
C TYR A 71 5.67 -12.36 -23.58
N LEU A 72 6.99 -12.51 -23.74
CA LEU A 72 7.56 -13.45 -24.69
C LEU A 72 7.16 -14.89 -24.37
N TYR A 73 7.18 -15.26 -23.09
CA TYR A 73 6.79 -16.56 -22.59
C TYR A 73 5.31 -16.88 -22.87
N LEU A 74 4.40 -15.98 -22.49
CA LEU A 74 2.97 -16.19 -22.68
C LEU A 74 2.57 -16.18 -24.17
N LYS A 75 3.33 -15.45 -25.01
CA LYS A 75 3.16 -15.47 -26.46
C LYS A 75 3.59 -16.81 -27.07
N GLU A 76 4.71 -17.36 -26.63
CA GLU A 76 5.18 -18.67 -27.10
C GLU A 76 4.24 -19.82 -26.68
N LEU A 77 3.66 -19.74 -25.49
CA LEU A 77 2.63 -20.68 -25.02
C LEU A 77 1.26 -20.48 -25.68
N LYS A 78 1.09 -19.47 -26.54
CA LYS A 78 -0.21 -19.08 -27.15
C LYS A 78 -1.31 -18.77 -26.13
N ILE A 79 -0.92 -18.39 -24.91
CA ILE A 79 -1.85 -17.89 -23.87
C ILE A 79 -2.26 -16.45 -24.20
N TYR A 80 -1.35 -15.70 -24.82
CA TYR A 80 -1.60 -14.35 -25.30
C TYR A 80 -1.11 -14.19 -26.74
N THR A 81 -1.91 -13.62 -27.64
CA THR A 81 -1.56 -13.48 -29.06
C THR A 81 -1.52 -12.04 -29.55
N GLY A 82 -1.88 -11.08 -28.70
CA GLY A 82 -1.96 -9.66 -29.06
C GLY A 82 -0.60 -8.96 -29.15
N GLU A 83 -0.66 -7.64 -29.35
CA GLU A 83 0.53 -6.78 -29.40
C GLU A 83 1.05 -6.46 -28.00
N PHE A 84 2.34 -6.09 -27.91
CA PHE A 84 2.97 -5.78 -26.62
C PHE A 84 2.30 -4.58 -25.91
N LYS A 85 1.86 -3.57 -26.67
CA LYS A 85 1.18 -2.41 -26.10
C LYS A 85 -0.10 -2.79 -25.35
N GLU A 86 -0.87 -3.73 -25.91
CA GLU A 86 -2.10 -4.26 -25.32
C GLU A 86 -1.81 -5.24 -24.18
N PHE A 87 -0.65 -5.90 -24.23
CA PHE A 87 -0.25 -6.90 -23.23
C PHE A 87 -0.12 -6.29 -21.84
N VAL A 88 0.40 -5.06 -21.72
CA VAL A 88 0.59 -4.43 -20.41
C VAL A 88 -0.74 -4.29 -19.66
N ASP A 89 -1.76 -3.78 -20.34
CA ASP A 89 -3.09 -3.60 -19.74
C ASP A 89 -3.78 -4.95 -19.52
N TRP A 90 -3.67 -5.88 -20.48
CA TRP A 90 -4.21 -7.23 -20.37
C TRP A 90 -3.58 -7.98 -19.18
N TYR A 91 -2.26 -7.97 -19.06
CA TYR A 91 -1.53 -8.71 -18.02
C TYR A 91 -1.88 -8.19 -16.64
N ASN A 92 -1.79 -6.87 -16.42
CA ASN A 92 -2.10 -6.28 -15.12
C ASN A 92 -3.57 -6.49 -14.72
N THR A 93 -4.48 -6.59 -15.68
CA THR A 93 -5.90 -6.89 -15.45
C THR A 93 -6.11 -8.37 -15.13
N ASN A 94 -5.33 -9.28 -15.72
CA ASN A 94 -5.59 -10.72 -15.63
C ASN A 94 -4.65 -11.50 -14.71
N ILE A 95 -3.53 -10.93 -14.25
CA ILE A 95 -2.46 -11.65 -13.51
C ILE A 95 -2.98 -12.49 -12.34
N HIS A 96 -3.95 -11.99 -11.59
CA HIS A 96 -4.57 -12.69 -10.45
C HIS A 96 -5.41 -13.93 -10.84
N LYS A 97 -5.77 -14.08 -12.12
CA LYS A 97 -6.50 -15.23 -12.69
C LYS A 97 -5.59 -16.15 -13.51
N LEU A 98 -4.39 -15.70 -13.85
CA LEU A 98 -3.49 -16.47 -14.69
C LEU A 98 -2.88 -17.62 -13.88
N THR A 99 -3.11 -18.84 -14.34
CA THR A 99 -2.26 -19.98 -13.97
C THR A 99 -1.15 -20.05 -14.99
N ILE A 100 0.01 -19.50 -14.66
CA ILE A 100 1.17 -19.48 -15.56
C ILE A 100 1.81 -20.87 -15.51
N PRO A 101 1.80 -21.66 -16.61
CA PRO A 101 2.47 -22.95 -16.61
C PRO A 101 3.95 -22.76 -16.31
N GLN A 102 4.54 -23.59 -15.47
CA GLN A 102 5.98 -23.57 -15.18
C GLN A 102 6.73 -24.52 -16.12
N ASN A 103 6.58 -24.32 -17.44
CA ASN A 103 7.25 -25.13 -18.45
C ASN A 103 8.70 -24.66 -18.62
N THR A 104 9.64 -25.44 -18.09
CA THR A 104 11.07 -25.14 -18.10
C THR A 104 11.79 -25.61 -19.38
N ASP A 105 11.11 -26.35 -20.27
CA ASP A 105 11.65 -26.75 -21.58
C ASP A 105 11.66 -25.56 -22.57
N ASN A 106 10.80 -24.58 -22.32
CA ASN A 106 10.76 -23.32 -23.05
C ASN A 106 11.95 -22.42 -22.65
N LYS A 107 12.59 -21.76 -23.62
CA LYS A 107 13.77 -20.91 -23.35
C LYS A 107 13.49 -19.77 -22.37
N TYR A 108 12.33 -19.13 -22.43
CA TYR A 108 11.92 -18.08 -21.50
C TYR A 108 11.47 -18.67 -20.17
N GLY A 109 10.75 -19.79 -20.19
CA GLY A 109 10.33 -20.49 -18.98
C GLY A 109 11.53 -20.96 -18.14
N LYS A 110 12.62 -21.39 -18.79
CA LYS A 110 13.88 -21.69 -18.12
C LYS A 110 14.44 -20.48 -17.38
N ILE A 111 14.42 -19.30 -18.00
CA ILE A 111 14.92 -18.07 -17.36
C ILE A 111 13.99 -17.62 -16.22
N LEU A 112 12.68 -17.69 -16.43
CA LEU A 112 11.65 -17.20 -15.51
C LEU A 112 11.37 -18.12 -14.32
N PHE A 113 11.63 -19.42 -14.43
CA PHE A 113 11.21 -20.41 -13.42
C PHE A 113 12.32 -21.35 -12.96
N VAL A 114 13.49 -21.38 -13.62
CA VAL A 114 14.66 -22.11 -13.10
C VAL A 114 15.58 -21.11 -12.38
N PRO A 115 15.69 -21.20 -11.04
CA PRO A 115 16.56 -20.32 -10.29
C PRO A 115 18.01 -20.44 -10.75
N ILE A 116 18.57 -19.35 -11.27
CA ILE A 116 20.02 -19.18 -11.38
C ILE A 116 20.48 -18.60 -10.04
N PRO A 117 21.60 -19.05 -9.45
CA PRO A 117 22.00 -18.63 -8.10
C PRO A 117 21.95 -17.11 -7.88
N GLU A 118 22.38 -16.31 -8.86
CA GLU A 118 22.39 -14.85 -8.74
C GLU A 118 21.00 -14.20 -8.72
N ARG A 119 19.96 -14.88 -9.20
CA ARG A 119 18.59 -14.34 -9.33
C ARG A 119 17.53 -15.10 -8.54
N GLN A 120 17.92 -16.11 -7.76
CA GLN A 120 16.99 -17.03 -7.10
C GLN A 120 15.88 -16.33 -6.30
N LEU A 121 16.20 -15.24 -5.59
CA LEU A 121 15.21 -14.48 -4.82
C LEU A 121 14.24 -13.69 -5.72
N LEU A 122 14.72 -13.18 -6.85
CA LEU A 122 13.90 -12.45 -7.84
C LEU A 122 12.92 -13.39 -8.56
N HIS A 123 13.17 -14.70 -8.62
CA HIS A 123 12.23 -15.67 -9.21
C HIS A 123 10.87 -15.68 -8.50
N SER A 124 10.83 -15.40 -7.20
CA SER A 124 9.57 -15.30 -6.43
C SER A 124 8.65 -14.17 -6.94
N ILE A 125 9.22 -13.16 -7.61
CA ILE A 125 8.53 -11.98 -8.10
C ILE A 125 7.72 -12.25 -9.36
N TYR A 126 8.19 -13.16 -10.22
CA TYR A 126 7.49 -13.52 -11.45
C TYR A 126 6.18 -14.29 -11.19
N ASN A 127 6.12 -15.02 -10.08
CA ASN A 127 4.93 -15.75 -9.65
C ASN A 127 4.04 -14.94 -8.70
N ASN A 128 4.40 -13.70 -8.38
CA ASN A 128 3.66 -12.87 -7.45
C ASN A 128 2.56 -12.08 -8.18
N PRO A 129 1.26 -12.37 -7.96
CA PRO A 129 0.17 -11.73 -8.68
C PRO A 129 -0.03 -10.25 -8.29
N PHE A 130 0.65 -9.77 -7.25
CA PHE A 130 0.62 -8.37 -6.84
C PHE A 130 1.66 -7.51 -7.57
N VAL A 131 2.65 -8.14 -8.22
CA VAL A 131 3.73 -7.45 -8.93
C VAL A 131 3.35 -7.28 -10.40
N CYS A 132 3.28 -6.03 -10.82
CA CYS A 132 2.94 -5.62 -12.18
C CYS A 132 4.13 -5.70 -13.14
N ILE A 133 3.80 -5.72 -14.43
CA ILE A 133 4.77 -6.02 -15.50
C ILE A 133 5.87 -4.94 -15.68
N ASP A 134 5.59 -3.69 -15.29
CA ASP A 134 6.57 -2.60 -15.28
C ASP A 134 7.72 -2.87 -14.30
N ILE A 135 7.42 -3.47 -13.15
CA ILE A 135 8.44 -3.90 -12.18
C ILE A 135 9.26 -5.06 -12.75
N HIS A 136 8.61 -6.05 -13.39
CA HIS A 136 9.29 -7.15 -14.06
C HIS A 136 10.26 -6.61 -15.13
N GLN A 137 9.79 -5.69 -15.98
CA GLN A 137 10.61 -5.07 -17.01
C GLN A 137 11.83 -4.35 -16.41
N GLU A 138 11.68 -3.59 -15.32
CA GLU A 138 12.81 -2.89 -14.70
C GLU A 138 13.86 -3.87 -14.17
N ILE A 139 13.40 -4.95 -13.51
CA ILE A 139 14.23 -6.05 -13.00
C ILE A 139 15.02 -6.76 -14.12
N GLU A 140 14.42 -6.87 -15.29
CA GLU A 140 15.00 -7.56 -16.43
C GLU A 140 15.97 -6.69 -17.23
N THR A 141 15.81 -5.36 -17.20
CA THR A 141 16.49 -4.45 -18.13
C THR A 141 17.56 -3.58 -17.51
N THR A 142 17.74 -3.69 -16.20
CA THR A 142 18.69 -2.88 -15.43
C THR A 142 19.60 -3.78 -14.62
N ASP A 143 20.89 -3.43 -14.56
CA ASP A 143 21.81 -4.02 -13.61
C ASP A 143 21.37 -3.65 -12.18
N ILE A 144 21.41 -4.62 -11.28
CA ILE A 144 20.96 -4.50 -9.90
C ILE A 144 22.12 -4.79 -8.96
N ILE A 145 22.24 -3.98 -7.92
CA ILE A 145 23.07 -4.24 -6.75
C ILE A 145 22.18 -4.94 -5.73
N HIS A 146 22.56 -6.15 -5.33
CA HIS A 146 21.90 -6.90 -4.26
C HIS A 146 22.74 -6.81 -3.00
N GLU A 147 22.14 -6.30 -1.93
CA GLU A 147 22.74 -6.17 -0.61
C GLU A 147 21.94 -6.98 0.40
N LYS A 148 22.64 -7.82 1.17
CA LYS A 148 22.04 -8.62 2.22
C LYS A 148 22.38 -8.02 3.58
N TYR A 149 21.36 -7.64 4.33
CA TYR A 149 21.52 -7.13 5.70
C TYR A 149 20.98 -8.12 6.73
N ILE A 150 21.56 -8.04 7.92
CA ILE A 150 20.96 -8.58 9.14
C ILE A 150 20.79 -7.44 10.16
N ILE A 151 19.61 -7.35 10.74
CA ILE A 151 19.29 -6.38 11.81
C ILE A 151 19.12 -7.18 13.11
N ASP A 152 19.78 -6.75 14.17
CA ASP A 152 19.77 -7.34 15.52
C ASP A 152 20.04 -8.85 15.56
N ASN A 153 20.83 -9.32 14.58
CA ASN A 153 21.23 -10.72 14.37
C ASN A 153 20.08 -11.70 14.08
N ASN A 154 18.89 -11.22 13.73
CA ASN A 154 17.72 -12.09 13.52
C ASN A 154 16.85 -11.71 12.30
N HIS A 155 16.74 -10.43 11.94
CA HIS A 155 15.92 -10.00 10.81
C HIS A 155 16.76 -9.98 9.51
N ASN A 156 16.38 -10.78 8.52
CA ASN A 156 17.07 -10.89 7.23
C ASN A 156 16.43 -9.94 6.20
N ILE A 157 17.24 -9.06 5.60
CA ILE A 157 16.78 -8.10 4.60
C ILE A 157 17.56 -8.29 3.31
N ASP A 158 16.87 -8.58 2.20
CA ASP A 158 17.42 -8.63 0.86
C ASP A 158 17.02 -7.37 0.09
N LEU A 159 17.98 -6.47 -0.13
CA LEU A 159 17.78 -5.19 -0.80
C LEU A 159 18.29 -5.25 -2.24
N PHE A 160 17.40 -5.01 -3.20
CA PHE A 160 17.68 -4.92 -4.63
C PHE A 160 17.59 -3.46 -5.08
N LEU A 161 18.74 -2.88 -5.39
CA LEU A 161 18.91 -1.50 -5.84
C LEU A 161 19.27 -1.47 -7.31
N PHE A 162 18.54 -0.66 -8.07
CA PHE A 162 18.82 -0.47 -9.49
C PHE A 162 20.02 0.45 -9.66
N GLU A 163 20.98 0.10 -10.54
CA GLU A 163 22.25 0.84 -10.70
C GLU A 163 22.07 2.32 -11.05
N HIS A 164 20.94 2.67 -11.67
CA HIS A 164 20.60 4.06 -11.97
C HIS A 164 20.02 4.83 -10.76
N SER A 165 19.61 4.13 -9.69
CA SER A 165 19.05 4.75 -8.49
C SER A 165 20.15 5.29 -7.58
N LYS A 166 19.96 6.51 -7.10
CA LYS A 166 20.88 7.19 -6.17
C LYS A 166 20.35 7.27 -4.75
N ILE A 167 19.22 6.61 -4.49
CA ILE A 167 18.49 6.74 -3.23
C ILE A 167 18.38 5.37 -2.60
N TYR A 168 18.83 5.28 -1.36
CA TYR A 168 18.78 4.07 -0.53
C TYR A 168 17.64 4.20 0.49
N PRO A 169 17.04 3.07 0.91
CA PRO A 169 16.23 3.06 2.12
C PRO A 169 17.14 3.23 3.34
N ASP A 170 16.62 3.94 4.34
CA ASP A 170 17.24 4.11 5.65
C ASP A 170 17.00 2.84 6.47
N MET A 171 18.04 2.02 6.62
CA MET A 171 17.96 0.74 7.34
C MET A 171 17.66 0.92 8.82
N GLU A 172 18.05 2.03 9.44
CA GLU A 172 17.70 2.33 10.83
C GLU A 172 16.19 2.59 10.95
N LYS A 173 15.62 3.28 9.95
CA LYS A 173 14.17 3.47 9.85
C LYS A 173 13.43 2.14 9.64
N VAL A 174 13.97 1.25 8.81
CA VAL A 174 13.44 -0.12 8.62
C VAL A 174 13.44 -0.88 9.95
N ALA A 175 14.56 -0.87 10.68
CA ALA A 175 14.69 -1.52 11.98
C ALA A 175 13.66 -0.99 13.00
N LYS A 176 13.53 0.33 13.09
CA LYS A 176 12.53 0.99 13.96
C LYS A 176 11.10 0.56 13.62
N ILE A 177 10.73 0.52 12.34
CA ILE A 177 9.39 0.10 11.90
C ILE A 177 9.12 -1.36 12.28
N ILE A 178 10.09 -2.25 12.05
CA ILE A 178 10.00 -3.66 12.47
C ILE A 178 9.75 -3.75 13.97
N THR A 179 10.55 -3.05 14.79
CA THR A 179 10.42 -3.06 16.24
C THR A 179 9.10 -2.49 16.73
N VAL A 180 8.58 -1.43 16.11
CA VAL A 180 7.26 -0.87 16.45
C VAL A 180 6.17 -1.93 16.27
N ILE A 181 6.08 -2.54 15.08
CA ILE A 181 5.01 -3.51 14.81
C ILE A 181 5.19 -4.79 15.63
N LYS A 182 6.43 -5.28 15.78
CA LYS A 182 6.78 -6.42 16.63
C LYS A 182 6.31 -6.21 18.08
N THR A 183 6.56 -5.01 18.63
CA THR A 183 6.15 -4.64 19.99
C THR A 183 4.63 -4.61 20.13
N LEU A 184 3.93 -4.00 19.18
CA LEU A 184 2.45 -3.95 19.19
C LEU A 184 1.84 -5.35 19.07
N ALA A 185 2.42 -6.20 18.21
CA ALA A 185 1.99 -7.57 18.02
C ALA A 185 2.28 -8.49 19.21
N LYS A 186 3.21 -8.11 20.10
CA LYS A 186 3.68 -8.96 21.22
C LYS A 186 4.14 -10.34 20.73
N LYS A 187 4.76 -10.39 19.54
CA LYS A 187 5.23 -11.60 18.87
C LYS A 187 6.71 -11.47 18.57
N ASP A 188 7.45 -12.55 18.74
CA ASP A 188 8.91 -12.59 18.54
C ASP A 188 9.28 -13.36 17.27
N TYR A 189 8.76 -12.91 16.13
CA TYR A 189 9.08 -13.50 14.84
C TYR A 189 10.26 -12.78 14.19
N ASP A 190 11.15 -13.56 13.59
CA ASP A 190 12.15 -13.05 12.68
C ASP A 190 11.47 -12.58 11.41
N VAL A 191 12.03 -11.53 10.78
CA VAL A 191 11.44 -10.92 9.59
C VAL A 191 12.35 -11.23 8.43
N ASN A 192 11.79 -11.84 7.38
CA ASN A 192 12.46 -11.97 6.09
C ASN A 192 11.83 -10.96 5.14
N LEU A 193 12.59 -9.93 4.76
CA LEU A 193 12.12 -8.82 3.95
C LEU A 193 12.89 -8.73 2.63
N ILE A 194 12.17 -8.86 1.52
CA ILE A 194 12.67 -8.52 0.18
C ILE A 194 12.27 -7.08 -0.14
N ILE A 195 13.24 -6.23 -0.46
CA ILE A 195 13.05 -4.86 -0.90
C ILE A 195 13.51 -4.74 -2.34
N ILE A 196 12.59 -4.66 -3.29
CA ILE A 196 12.87 -4.25 -4.67
C ILE A 196 12.63 -2.75 -4.73
N PHE A 197 13.71 -1.98 -4.63
CA PHE A 197 13.63 -0.53 -4.44
C PHE A 197 13.42 0.23 -5.77
N SER A 198 12.47 -0.26 -6.57
CA SER A 198 12.15 0.22 -7.91
C SER A 198 11.69 1.68 -7.93
N GLU A 199 12.04 2.39 -9.00
CA GLU A 199 11.62 3.76 -9.21
C GLU A 199 10.23 3.90 -9.85
N GLN A 200 9.63 2.78 -10.32
CA GLN A 200 8.29 2.76 -10.91
C GLN A 200 7.25 3.40 -9.98
N LYS A 201 6.28 4.08 -10.60
CA LYS A 201 5.25 4.85 -9.92
C LYS A 201 3.88 4.26 -10.16
N LYS A 202 3.03 4.43 -9.16
CA LYS A 202 1.60 4.17 -9.27
C LYS A 202 0.93 5.31 -10.02
N ILE A 203 0.50 5.04 -11.26
CA ILE A 203 -0.04 6.05 -12.18
C ILE A 203 -1.40 5.59 -12.71
N ILE A 204 -2.42 6.42 -12.50
CA ILE A 204 -3.74 6.33 -13.11
C ILE A 204 -3.79 7.25 -14.33
N LYS A 205 -4.31 6.76 -15.45
CA LYS A 205 -4.53 7.51 -16.69
C LYS A 205 -6.01 7.87 -16.83
N ASN A 206 -6.33 8.92 -17.58
CA ASN A 206 -7.72 9.37 -17.76
C ASN A 206 -8.64 8.33 -18.41
N ASN A 207 -8.08 7.35 -19.12
CA ASN A 207 -8.79 6.25 -19.77
C ASN A 207 -8.68 4.93 -18.98
N THR A 208 -8.28 4.97 -17.71
CA THR A 208 -8.24 3.78 -16.86
C THR A 208 -9.68 3.30 -16.59
N GLU A 209 -10.08 2.19 -17.23
CA GLU A 209 -11.41 1.59 -17.05
C GLU A 209 -11.49 0.67 -15.81
N ILE A 210 -10.35 0.16 -15.34
CA ILE A 210 -10.26 -0.76 -14.22
C ILE A 210 -8.99 -0.51 -13.41
N LEU A 211 -9.13 -0.44 -12.09
CA LEU A 211 -8.00 -0.27 -11.19
C LEU A 211 -7.43 -1.63 -10.77
N CYS A 212 -6.12 -1.82 -10.94
CA CYS A 212 -5.42 -3.10 -10.69
C CYS A 212 -4.02 -2.88 -10.09
N CYS A 213 -3.17 -3.91 -10.07
CA CYS A 213 -1.92 -3.94 -9.30
C CYS A 213 -0.90 -2.85 -9.70
N ASN A 214 -0.82 -2.48 -10.98
CA ASN A 214 0.02 -1.39 -11.46
C ASN A 214 -0.41 -0.02 -10.91
N HIS A 215 -1.69 0.13 -10.57
CA HIS A 215 -2.23 1.36 -10.03
C HIS A 215 -2.06 1.43 -8.50
N ILE A 216 -2.18 0.33 -7.76
CA ILE A 216 -2.37 0.43 -6.30
C ILE A 216 -1.28 -0.24 -5.46
N ASN A 217 -0.82 -1.41 -5.86
CA ASN A 217 -0.05 -2.30 -4.98
C ASN A 217 1.42 -1.88 -4.92
N SER A 218 2.07 -2.05 -3.79
CA SER A 218 3.52 -1.81 -3.64
C SER A 218 4.20 -2.86 -2.76
N GLY A 219 3.42 -3.75 -2.17
CA GLY A 219 3.89 -4.79 -1.28
C GLY A 219 2.99 -6.03 -1.35
N SER A 220 3.48 -7.11 -0.77
CA SER A 220 2.74 -8.33 -0.54
C SER A 220 3.39 -9.12 0.58
N THR A 221 2.60 -9.88 1.33
CA THR A 221 3.07 -10.70 2.44
C THR A 221 2.56 -12.13 2.34
N TYR A 222 3.47 -13.08 2.55
CA TYR A 222 3.12 -14.43 3.01
C TYR A 222 3.32 -14.44 4.53
N PRO A 223 2.22 -14.50 5.33
CA PRO A 223 2.30 -14.33 6.77
C PRO A 223 3.36 -15.23 7.42
N THR A 224 4.13 -14.65 8.35
CA THR A 224 5.22 -15.29 9.10
C THR A 224 6.33 -15.94 8.25
N GLN A 225 6.35 -15.71 6.94
CA GLN A 225 7.33 -16.31 6.02
C GLN A 225 8.18 -15.24 5.35
N ILE A 226 7.54 -14.37 4.57
CA ILE A 226 8.25 -13.37 3.78
C ILE A 226 7.39 -12.15 3.48
N ILE A 227 8.02 -10.98 3.55
CA ILE A 227 7.47 -9.70 3.10
C ILE A 227 8.20 -9.30 1.83
N THR A 228 7.48 -8.81 0.83
CA THR A 228 8.06 -8.24 -0.38
C THR A 228 7.52 -6.83 -0.58
N CYS A 229 8.40 -5.83 -0.59
CA CYS A 229 8.07 -4.46 -0.97
C CYS A 229 8.76 -4.14 -2.30
N PHE A 230 8.03 -3.70 -3.32
CA PHE A 230 8.55 -3.62 -4.68
C PHE A 230 8.46 -2.24 -5.34
N ARG A 231 8.17 -1.18 -4.56
CA ARG A 231 8.28 0.21 -5.02
C ARG A 231 8.92 1.07 -3.94
N ARG A 232 9.82 1.97 -4.35
CA ARG A 232 10.36 3.01 -3.46
C ARG A 232 9.28 3.99 -3.00
N GLU A 233 8.28 4.24 -3.83
CA GLU A 233 7.16 5.11 -3.50
C GLU A 233 6.41 4.58 -2.26
N GLU A 234 6.32 5.41 -1.21
CA GLU A 234 5.65 5.07 0.06
C GLU A 234 6.24 3.86 0.81
N PHE A 235 7.49 3.48 0.51
CA PHE A 235 8.13 2.26 1.00
C PHE A 235 7.92 2.00 2.51
N TYR A 236 8.18 2.99 3.37
CA TYR A 236 8.06 2.79 4.82
C TYR A 236 6.62 2.54 5.29
N LYS A 237 5.64 3.19 4.65
CA LYS A 237 4.21 2.97 4.92
C LYS A 237 3.82 1.56 4.48
N VAL A 238 4.25 1.16 3.28
CA VAL A 238 4.00 -0.18 2.74
C VAL A 238 4.63 -1.25 3.63
N LEU A 239 5.88 -1.08 4.06
CA LEU A 239 6.53 -1.99 5.00
C LEU A 239 5.71 -2.14 6.30
N MET A 240 5.23 -1.04 6.86
CA MET A 240 4.40 -1.07 8.06
C MET A 240 3.08 -1.80 7.84
N HIS A 241 2.43 -1.58 6.69
CA HIS A 241 1.22 -2.29 6.26
C HIS A 241 1.48 -3.80 6.15
N GLU A 242 2.52 -4.20 5.44
CA GLU A 242 2.89 -5.60 5.26
C GLU A 242 3.26 -6.28 6.59
N LEU A 243 3.90 -5.56 7.52
CA LEU A 243 4.21 -6.09 8.85
C LEU A 243 2.94 -6.36 9.68
N ILE A 244 1.87 -5.57 9.53
CA ILE A 244 0.58 -5.85 10.19
C ILE A 244 0.03 -7.20 9.72
N HIS A 245 0.09 -7.50 8.41
CA HIS A 245 -0.25 -8.82 7.89
C HIS A 245 0.71 -9.91 8.35
N TYR A 246 2.02 -9.63 8.35
CA TYR A 246 3.07 -10.58 8.73
C TYR A 246 2.88 -11.09 10.15
N TYR A 247 2.57 -10.17 11.07
CA TYR A 247 2.30 -10.45 12.47
C TYR A 247 0.84 -10.81 12.75
N GLN A 248 -0.02 -10.89 11.72
CA GLN A 248 -1.43 -11.27 11.84
C GLN A 248 -2.18 -10.40 12.86
N LEU A 249 -2.00 -9.09 12.76
CA LEU A 249 -2.76 -8.10 13.53
C LEU A 249 -4.12 -7.82 12.87
N ASP A 250 -4.30 -8.15 11.60
CA ASP A 250 -5.58 -8.03 10.92
C ASP A 250 -6.39 -9.33 10.95
N PHE A 251 -7.36 -9.48 10.05
CA PHE A 251 -8.26 -10.62 10.00
C PHE A 251 -8.32 -11.27 8.61
N HIS A 252 -8.53 -12.59 8.58
CA HIS A 252 -8.54 -13.34 7.33
C HIS A 252 -9.92 -13.38 6.65
N PHE A 253 -9.91 -13.20 5.33
CA PHE A 253 -11.12 -13.21 4.48
C PHE A 253 -11.78 -14.58 4.32
N THR A 254 -11.11 -15.67 4.73
CA THR A 254 -11.62 -17.04 4.61
C THR A 254 -12.62 -17.44 5.69
N SER A 255 -12.86 -16.60 6.70
CA SER A 255 -13.79 -16.91 7.79
C SER A 255 -15.26 -16.80 7.34
N ASN A 256 -16.14 -17.64 7.90
CA ASN A 256 -17.59 -17.50 7.68
C ASN A 256 -18.15 -16.17 8.19
N TYR A 257 -17.46 -15.52 9.13
CA TYR A 257 -17.82 -14.21 9.64
C TYR A 257 -17.53 -13.10 8.63
N TYR A 258 -16.60 -13.31 7.71
CA TYR A 258 -16.30 -12.35 6.65
C TYR A 258 -17.50 -12.11 5.73
N LYS A 259 -18.20 -13.18 5.32
CA LYS A 259 -19.44 -13.05 4.55
C LYS A 259 -20.54 -12.30 5.30
N LYS A 260 -20.59 -12.48 6.63
CA LYS A 260 -21.54 -11.75 7.49
C LYS A 260 -21.17 -10.27 7.58
N LEU A 261 -19.88 -9.96 7.69
CA LEU A 261 -19.37 -8.59 7.65
C LEU A 261 -19.78 -7.91 6.34
N GLU A 262 -19.54 -8.52 5.18
CA GLU A 262 -19.97 -7.95 3.89
C GLU A 262 -21.48 -7.73 3.82
N ALA A 263 -22.27 -8.70 4.29
CA ALA A 263 -23.73 -8.66 4.21
C ALA A 263 -24.38 -7.55 5.08
N ILE A 264 -23.67 -7.00 6.06
CA ILE A 264 -24.19 -5.92 6.92
C ILE A 264 -23.73 -4.52 6.49
N LEU A 265 -22.88 -4.39 5.46
CA LEU A 265 -22.36 -3.08 5.06
C LEU A 265 -23.41 -2.24 4.31
N ASP A 266 -23.58 -0.99 4.74
CA ASP A 266 -24.43 0.01 4.07
C ASP A 266 -23.67 0.80 2.99
N VAL A 267 -22.37 0.53 2.84
CA VAL A 267 -21.48 1.19 1.88
C VAL A 267 -21.77 0.68 0.47
N PRO A 268 -21.91 1.54 -0.56
CA PRO A 268 -22.09 1.06 -1.92
C PRO A 268 -20.95 0.13 -2.38
N ASP A 269 -21.28 -0.86 -3.21
CA ASP A 269 -20.30 -1.80 -3.74
C ASP A 269 -19.51 -1.21 -4.93
N ILE A 270 -18.31 -1.73 -5.12
CA ILE A 270 -17.47 -1.52 -6.31
C ILE A 270 -17.37 -2.87 -7.03
N ILE A 271 -17.46 -2.87 -8.36
CA ILE A 271 -17.42 -4.12 -9.14
C ILE A 271 -16.01 -4.69 -9.10
N GLY A 272 -15.82 -5.87 -8.52
CA GLY A 272 -14.52 -6.52 -8.49
C GLY A 272 -14.27 -7.39 -7.27
N ILE A 273 -13.01 -7.76 -7.07
CA ILE A 273 -12.54 -8.42 -5.85
C ILE A 273 -12.18 -7.34 -4.85
N ASP A 274 -12.74 -7.41 -3.64
CA ASP A 274 -12.37 -6.56 -2.53
C ASP A 274 -11.92 -7.40 -1.33
N ARG A 275 -11.08 -6.81 -0.50
CA ARG A 275 -10.66 -7.40 0.77
C ARG A 275 -10.83 -6.39 1.89
N LEU A 276 -11.92 -6.47 2.66
CA LEU A 276 -12.24 -5.56 3.76
C LEU A 276 -11.18 -5.48 4.86
N ASN A 277 -10.39 -6.54 5.10
CA ASN A 277 -9.28 -6.49 6.06
C ASN A 277 -8.22 -5.46 5.66
N GLU A 278 -8.05 -5.19 4.37
CA GLU A 278 -7.15 -4.15 3.87
C GLU A 278 -7.53 -2.75 4.40
N SER A 279 -8.82 -2.50 4.65
CA SER A 279 -9.28 -1.22 5.19
C SER A 279 -8.86 -1.04 6.65
N TYR A 280 -8.92 -2.11 7.44
CA TYR A 280 -8.41 -2.14 8.80
C TYR A 280 -6.88 -1.97 8.82
N THR A 281 -6.17 -2.79 8.04
CA THR A 281 -4.70 -2.75 7.96
C THR A 281 -4.21 -1.38 7.54
N GLU A 282 -4.79 -0.78 6.51
CA GLU A 282 -4.37 0.52 6.01
C GLU A 282 -4.71 1.65 7.00
N SER A 283 -5.88 1.63 7.65
CA SER A 283 -6.23 2.62 8.68
C SER A 283 -5.30 2.54 9.90
N LEU A 284 -5.00 1.32 10.37
CA LEU A 284 -4.05 1.12 11.48
C LEU A 284 -2.63 1.56 11.07
N THR A 285 -2.22 1.27 9.83
CA THR A 285 -0.94 1.72 9.28
C THR A 285 -0.82 3.24 9.31
N ILE A 286 -1.85 3.96 8.84
CA ILE A 286 -1.84 5.42 8.84
C ILE A 286 -1.71 5.97 10.26
N LEU A 287 -2.45 5.42 11.22
CA LEU A 287 -2.38 5.83 12.61
C LEU A 287 -0.96 5.66 13.20
N ILE A 288 -0.37 4.47 13.03
CA ILE A 288 0.98 4.17 13.52
C ILE A 288 2.02 5.05 12.81
N MET A 289 1.87 5.24 11.50
CA MET A 289 2.77 6.07 10.70
C MET A 289 2.69 7.55 11.10
N SER A 290 1.51 8.09 11.41
CA SER A 290 1.37 9.45 11.94
C SER A 290 2.11 9.62 13.28
N CYS A 291 2.04 8.64 14.18
CA CYS A 291 2.85 8.62 15.41
C CYS A 291 4.35 8.48 15.10
N PHE A 292 4.72 7.63 14.13
CA PHE A 292 6.11 7.49 13.71
C PHE A 292 6.68 8.82 13.19
N MET A 293 5.93 9.54 12.36
CA MET A 293 6.34 10.83 11.79
C MET A 293 6.44 11.93 12.84
N TYR A 294 5.67 11.86 13.93
CA TYR A 294 5.83 12.76 15.08
C TYR A 294 7.22 12.64 15.71
N TYR A 295 7.70 11.43 15.97
CA TYR A 295 9.05 11.20 16.50
C TYR A 295 10.14 11.47 15.46
N TYR A 296 9.93 11.01 14.22
CA TYR A 296 10.91 11.17 13.13
C TYR A 296 11.24 12.65 12.83
N ASN A 297 10.25 13.54 12.94
CA ASN A 297 10.44 14.97 12.75
C ASN A 297 10.73 15.71 14.07
N ASN A 298 11.27 15.02 15.08
CA ASN A 298 11.65 15.60 16.37
C ASN A 298 10.54 16.46 17.02
N PHE A 299 9.29 15.98 16.94
CA PHE A 299 8.14 16.63 17.56
C PHE A 299 7.77 18.02 17.00
N ASP A 300 8.20 18.38 15.77
CA ASP A 300 7.92 19.70 15.15
C ASP A 300 6.42 20.06 15.06
N LYS A 301 5.56 19.06 14.96
CA LYS A 301 4.09 19.21 14.89
C LYS A 301 3.43 18.19 15.80
N PRO A 302 2.25 18.47 16.38
CA PRO A 302 1.52 17.47 17.17
C PRO A 302 1.09 16.28 16.29
N ILE A 303 0.92 15.09 16.89
CA ILE A 303 0.46 13.87 16.17
C ILE A 303 -0.81 14.14 15.36
N LYS A 304 -1.76 14.89 15.94
CA LYS A 304 -3.00 15.31 15.30
C LYS A 304 -2.78 15.97 13.93
N TYR A 305 -1.73 16.77 13.77
CA TYR A 305 -1.40 17.39 12.49
C TYR A 305 -1.08 16.34 11.42
N TYR A 306 -0.28 15.33 11.76
CA TYR A 306 0.07 14.25 10.82
C TYR A 306 -1.13 13.38 10.47
N ILE A 307 -2.05 13.16 11.41
CA ILE A 307 -3.30 12.43 11.16
C ILE A 307 -4.22 13.24 10.24
N ASN A 308 -4.47 14.52 10.55
CA ASN A 308 -5.28 15.41 9.71
C ASN A 308 -4.73 15.49 8.28
N LYS A 309 -3.41 15.53 8.14
CA LYS A 309 -2.74 15.50 6.84
C LYS A 309 -3.13 14.28 6.02
N GLU A 310 -3.15 13.10 6.64
CA GLU A 310 -3.52 11.86 5.96
C GLU A 310 -5.02 11.75 5.69
N ILE A 311 -5.88 12.29 6.55
CA ILE A 311 -7.34 12.36 6.31
C ILE A 311 -7.64 13.21 5.08
N ILE A 312 -7.09 14.42 5.01
CA ILE A 312 -7.29 15.32 3.86
C ILE A 312 -6.72 14.71 2.58
N PHE A 313 -5.54 14.08 2.66
CA PHE A 313 -4.98 13.36 1.52
C PHE A 313 -5.86 12.18 1.07
N SER A 314 -6.44 11.43 2.01
CA SER A 314 -7.33 10.31 1.71
C SER A 314 -8.63 10.77 1.06
N LEU A 315 -9.22 11.87 1.53
CA LEU A 315 -10.37 12.52 0.89
C LEU A 315 -10.06 12.97 -0.55
N PHE A 316 -8.87 13.56 -0.76
CA PHE A 316 -8.41 13.95 -2.09
C PHE A 316 -8.26 12.74 -3.03
N GLN A 317 -7.65 11.64 -2.57
CA GLN A 317 -7.49 10.43 -3.39
C GLN A 317 -8.85 9.76 -3.71
N LEU A 318 -9.77 9.72 -2.75
CA LEU A 318 -11.14 9.24 -2.96
C LEU A 318 -11.84 10.07 -4.03
N ALA A 319 -11.83 11.40 -3.92
CA ALA A 319 -12.42 12.31 -4.90
C ALA A 319 -11.83 12.11 -6.30
N LYS A 320 -10.52 11.83 -6.39
CA LYS A 320 -9.84 11.53 -7.65
C LYS A 320 -10.34 10.26 -8.32
N ILE A 321 -10.54 9.19 -7.56
CA ILE A 321 -11.09 7.95 -8.08
C ILE A 321 -12.52 8.20 -8.56
N LEU A 322 -13.34 8.91 -7.80
CA LEU A 322 -14.70 9.26 -8.23
C LEU A 322 -14.71 10.04 -9.55
N LYS A 323 -13.86 11.08 -9.65
CA LYS A 323 -13.72 11.90 -10.86
C LYS A 323 -13.26 11.08 -12.07
N LEU A 324 -12.30 10.16 -11.88
CA LEU A 324 -11.82 9.25 -12.93
C LEU A 324 -12.98 8.46 -13.56
N PHE A 325 -13.93 8.01 -12.73
CA PHE A 325 -15.10 7.26 -13.18
C PHE A 325 -16.32 8.15 -13.51
N GLY A 326 -16.10 9.44 -13.72
CA GLY A 326 -17.09 10.37 -14.26
C GLY A 326 -18.02 11.02 -13.23
N ALA A 327 -17.73 10.95 -11.93
CA ALA A 327 -18.52 11.64 -10.93
C ALA A 327 -18.31 13.16 -11.02
N SER A 328 -19.41 13.90 -10.87
CA SER A 328 -19.40 15.36 -10.68
C SER A 328 -19.50 15.75 -9.21
N LYS A 329 -20.02 14.83 -8.39
CA LYS A 329 -20.21 14.94 -6.94
C LYS A 329 -20.25 13.55 -6.30
N PHE A 330 -20.07 13.48 -4.99
CA PHE A 330 -20.10 12.25 -4.19
C PHE A 330 -21.45 11.53 -4.30
N ASP A 331 -22.56 12.27 -4.36
CA ASP A 331 -23.89 11.67 -4.51
C ASP A 331 -24.01 10.85 -5.81
N ASP A 332 -23.21 11.10 -6.85
CA ASP A 332 -23.24 10.28 -8.07
C ASP A 332 -22.76 8.84 -7.83
N TYR A 333 -21.89 8.64 -6.85
CA TYR A 333 -21.49 7.31 -6.36
C TYR A 333 -22.62 6.66 -5.54
N LEU A 334 -23.24 7.42 -4.64
CA LEU A 334 -24.34 6.94 -3.80
C LEU A 334 -25.56 6.52 -4.63
N ASP A 335 -25.89 7.33 -5.63
CA ASP A 335 -27.00 7.12 -6.57
C ASP A 335 -26.68 6.09 -7.66
N LYS A 336 -25.48 5.47 -7.62
CA LYS A 336 -25.00 4.49 -8.61
C LYS A 336 -25.03 5.02 -10.06
N LYS A 337 -24.80 6.32 -10.26
CA LYS A 337 -24.70 6.96 -11.59
C LYS A 337 -23.35 6.69 -12.26
N ILE A 338 -22.35 6.32 -11.47
CA ILE A 338 -21.04 5.91 -11.95
C ILE A 338 -20.79 4.43 -11.62
N ILE A 339 -19.93 3.78 -12.41
CA ILE A 339 -19.54 2.39 -12.20
C ILE A 339 -18.03 2.35 -12.01
N ILE A 340 -17.59 1.98 -10.81
CA ILE A 340 -16.18 1.78 -10.49
C ILE A 340 -15.87 0.28 -10.61
N LYS A 341 -14.74 -0.05 -11.25
CA LYS A 341 -14.25 -1.43 -11.41
C LYS A 341 -12.87 -1.60 -10.80
N GLN A 342 -12.65 -2.73 -10.13
CA GLN A 342 -11.39 -3.05 -9.46
C GLN A 342 -10.96 -4.52 -9.61
N HIS A 343 -9.65 -4.76 -9.61
CA HIS A 343 -9.00 -6.07 -9.42
C HIS A 343 -8.06 -6.11 -8.21
N THR A 344 -8.04 -5.03 -7.45
CA THR A 344 -7.39 -4.87 -6.15
C THR A 344 -8.37 -4.16 -5.23
N SER A 345 -8.12 -4.12 -3.92
CA SER A 345 -9.07 -3.69 -2.89
C SER A 345 -9.27 -2.16 -2.82
N VAL A 346 -9.61 -1.51 -3.94
CA VAL A 346 -9.75 -0.04 -4.03
C VAL A 346 -10.80 0.47 -3.05
N ARG A 347 -11.95 -0.21 -2.95
CA ARG A 347 -12.99 0.09 -1.96
C ARG A 347 -12.41 0.12 -0.54
N SER A 348 -11.66 -0.90 -0.13
CA SER A 348 -11.00 -0.91 1.18
C SER A 348 -9.96 0.19 1.36
N TYR A 349 -9.02 0.31 0.42
CA TYR A 349 -7.84 1.18 0.54
C TYR A 349 -8.17 2.67 0.47
N PHE A 350 -9.21 3.06 -0.25
CA PHE A 350 -9.54 4.47 -0.51
C PHE A 350 -10.88 4.90 0.07
N PHE A 351 -11.90 4.05 0.08
CA PHE A 351 -13.22 4.43 0.57
C PHE A 351 -13.34 4.12 2.07
N ILE A 352 -13.32 2.84 2.41
CA ILE A 352 -13.59 2.39 3.79
C ILE A 352 -12.51 2.89 4.75
N LYS A 353 -11.22 2.85 4.36
CA LYS A 353 -10.14 3.48 5.13
C LYS A 353 -10.46 4.94 5.46
N THR A 354 -10.85 5.73 4.46
CA THR A 354 -11.16 7.16 4.65
C THR A 354 -12.32 7.35 5.62
N PHE A 355 -13.33 6.48 5.57
CA PHE A 355 -14.46 6.53 6.50
C PHE A 355 -13.97 6.29 7.93
N LEU A 356 -13.17 5.24 8.14
CA LEU A 356 -12.61 4.90 9.45
C LEU A 356 -11.72 6.02 10.01
N LEU A 357 -10.91 6.66 9.16
CA LEU A 357 -10.04 7.77 9.58
C LEU A 357 -10.82 9.05 9.91
N LEU A 358 -11.97 9.30 9.28
CA LEU A 358 -12.85 10.41 9.65
C LEU A 358 -13.57 10.16 10.97
N ASN A 359 -13.95 8.91 11.24
CA ASN A 359 -14.47 8.49 12.55
C ASN A 359 -13.35 7.93 13.44
N LEU A 360 -12.28 8.70 13.59
CA LEU A 360 -11.07 8.24 14.27
C LEU A 360 -11.31 7.87 15.73
N LYS A 361 -12.22 8.58 16.41
CA LYS A 361 -12.56 8.32 17.81
C LYS A 361 -13.13 6.91 17.97
N ASP A 362 -14.19 6.58 17.24
CA ASP A 362 -14.81 5.26 17.32
C ASP A 362 -13.87 4.17 16.80
N PHE A 363 -13.03 4.48 15.81
CA PHE A 363 -11.99 3.55 15.36
C PHE A 363 -10.97 3.26 16.47
N LEU A 364 -10.48 4.27 17.19
CA LEU A 364 -9.58 4.12 18.33
C LEU A 364 -10.23 3.37 19.51
N GLU A 365 -11.54 3.56 19.74
CA GLU A 365 -12.31 2.80 20.73
C GLU A 365 -12.52 1.34 20.31
N PHE A 366 -12.61 1.08 19.00
CA PHE A 366 -12.62 -0.26 18.45
C PHE A 366 -11.24 -0.95 18.55
N LEU A 367 -10.13 -0.23 18.54
CA LEU A 367 -8.83 -0.86 18.77
C LEU A 367 -8.72 -1.35 20.22
N ASP A 368 -8.31 -2.60 20.41
CA ASP A 368 -7.93 -3.14 21.72
C ASP A 368 -6.41 -3.29 21.85
N ASP A 369 -5.93 -3.67 23.04
CA ASP A 369 -4.51 -3.83 23.35
C ASP A 369 -3.79 -4.91 22.50
N SER A 370 -4.54 -5.78 21.83
CA SER A 370 -4.00 -6.82 20.97
C SER A 370 -3.89 -6.37 19.52
N PHE A 371 -4.64 -5.32 19.15
CA PHE A 371 -4.86 -4.89 17.77
C PHE A 371 -5.41 -5.99 16.85
N TYR A 372 -5.72 -7.18 17.36
CA TYR A 372 -6.20 -8.30 16.55
C TYR A 372 -7.72 -8.32 16.47
N VAL A 373 -8.25 -8.37 15.25
CA VAL A 373 -9.70 -8.46 15.02
C VAL A 373 -10.11 -9.93 14.89
N ASN A 374 -10.57 -10.52 15.99
CA ASN A 374 -11.09 -11.87 15.96
C ASN A 374 -12.49 -11.94 15.27
N ASN A 375 -12.94 -13.17 14.98
CA ASN A 375 -14.21 -13.43 14.29
C ASN A 375 -15.45 -12.74 14.91
N ILE A 376 -15.53 -12.64 16.24
CA ILE A 376 -16.68 -12.03 16.94
C ILE A 376 -16.70 -10.52 16.69
N ARG A 377 -15.52 -9.89 16.68
CA ARG A 377 -15.33 -8.46 16.48
C ARG A 377 -15.53 -8.01 15.02
N LEU A 378 -15.62 -8.94 14.06
CA LEU A 378 -15.93 -8.59 12.66
C LEU A 378 -17.31 -7.95 12.51
N ILE A 379 -18.28 -8.34 13.31
CA ILE A 379 -19.62 -7.71 13.28
C ILE A 379 -19.56 -6.28 13.87
N GLU A 380 -18.76 -6.08 14.91
CA GLU A 380 -18.49 -4.74 15.46
C GLU A 380 -17.78 -3.86 14.43
N PHE A 381 -16.82 -4.42 13.70
CA PHE A 381 -16.11 -3.72 12.62
C PHE A 381 -17.05 -3.28 11.49
N GLY A 382 -17.98 -4.14 11.08
CA GLY A 382 -18.99 -3.76 10.08
C GLY A 382 -19.92 -2.64 10.55
N LYS A 383 -20.34 -2.67 11.83
CA LYS A 383 -21.10 -1.57 12.43
C LYS A 383 -20.30 -0.26 12.47
N LEU A 384 -19.02 -0.34 12.85
CA LEU A 384 -18.12 0.80 12.82
C LEU A 384 -18.05 1.39 11.41
N ILE A 385 -17.83 0.58 10.37
CA ILE A 385 -17.81 1.03 8.97
C ILE A 385 -19.11 1.76 8.61
N ASN A 386 -20.28 1.23 8.99
CA ASN A 386 -21.56 1.88 8.69
C ASN A 386 -21.71 3.22 9.40
N THR A 387 -21.34 3.31 10.68
CA THR A 387 -21.36 4.57 11.43
C THR A 387 -20.40 5.59 10.81
N SER A 388 -19.17 5.18 10.51
CA SER A 388 -18.16 6.00 9.83
C SER A 388 -18.62 6.50 8.47
N TYR A 389 -19.25 5.63 7.68
CA TYR A 389 -19.81 5.99 6.37
C TYR A 389 -20.96 7.00 6.50
N LYS A 390 -21.84 6.83 7.49
CA LYS A 390 -22.90 7.80 7.79
C LYS A 390 -22.32 9.17 8.14
N GLN A 391 -21.33 9.22 9.03
CA GLN A 391 -20.66 10.46 9.39
C GLN A 391 -20.05 11.18 8.18
N LEU A 392 -19.37 10.45 7.29
CA LEU A 392 -18.83 11.04 6.06
C LEU A 392 -19.92 11.69 5.19
N LYS A 393 -21.06 11.01 5.00
CA LYS A 393 -22.18 11.55 4.22
C LYS A 393 -22.73 12.83 4.81
N ASP A 394 -22.88 12.84 6.14
CA ASP A 394 -23.57 13.92 6.85
C ASP A 394 -22.63 15.15 7.02
N GLU A 395 -21.33 14.93 7.24
CA GLU A 395 -20.40 15.99 7.68
C GLU A 395 -19.32 16.35 6.66
N HIS A 396 -18.89 15.40 5.80
CA HIS A 396 -17.66 15.56 5.01
C HIS A 396 -17.85 15.51 3.50
N LYS A 397 -19.04 15.16 2.99
CA LYS A 397 -19.27 15.02 1.54
C LYS A 397 -18.93 16.27 0.72
N GLN A 398 -19.12 17.46 1.29
CA GLN A 398 -18.81 18.73 0.61
C GLN A 398 -17.32 18.90 0.31
N ILE A 399 -16.44 18.32 1.13
CA ILE A 399 -14.98 18.34 0.89
C ILE A 399 -14.64 17.46 -0.31
N ILE A 400 -15.30 16.32 -0.45
CA ILE A 400 -15.14 15.40 -1.59
C ILE A 400 -15.63 16.09 -2.87
N ASP A 401 -16.83 16.68 -2.85
CA ASP A 401 -17.40 17.43 -3.98
C ASP A 401 -16.47 18.56 -4.43
N TYR A 402 -15.88 19.25 -3.46
CA TYR A 402 -14.88 20.27 -3.73
C TYR A 402 -13.66 19.69 -4.46
N PHE A 403 -13.07 18.60 -3.96
CA PHE A 403 -11.92 17.98 -4.60
C PHE A 403 -12.22 17.37 -5.98
N ILE A 404 -13.43 16.84 -6.20
CA ILE A 404 -13.87 16.37 -7.54
C ILE A 404 -13.80 17.54 -8.53
N ASN A 405 -14.28 18.71 -8.13
CA ASN A 405 -14.39 19.89 -8.99
C ASN A 405 -13.11 20.75 -9.02
N LEU A 406 -12.08 20.37 -8.25
CA LEU A 406 -10.83 21.10 -8.21
C LEU A 406 -10.16 21.12 -9.59
N LYS A 407 -9.88 22.33 -10.08
CA LYS A 407 -9.15 22.55 -11.33
C LYS A 407 -7.65 22.47 -11.06
N ASN A 408 -6.92 21.78 -11.92
CA ASN A 408 -5.47 21.72 -11.85
C ASN A 408 -4.85 22.89 -12.63
N ASP A 409 -5.09 24.11 -12.15
CA ASP A 409 -4.65 25.33 -12.84
C ASP A 409 -3.11 25.48 -12.82
N ASN A 410 -2.42 24.78 -11.91
CA ASN A 410 -0.97 24.84 -11.73
C ASN A 410 -0.19 23.82 -12.60
N GLY A 411 -0.87 23.00 -13.40
CA GLY A 411 -0.22 22.10 -14.37
C GLY A 411 0.58 20.93 -13.79
N ASP A 412 0.51 20.66 -12.49
CA ASP A 412 1.23 19.53 -11.86
C ASP A 412 0.43 18.23 -12.08
N ILE A 413 0.41 17.78 -13.34
CA ILE A 413 -0.33 16.60 -13.84
C ILE A 413 -0.06 15.36 -12.99
N TRP A 414 1.11 15.26 -12.37
CA TRP A 414 1.47 14.12 -11.54
C TRP A 414 0.58 13.94 -10.30
N ILE A 415 0.25 15.02 -9.57
CA ILE A 415 -0.56 14.92 -8.34
C ILE A 415 -1.95 14.36 -8.65
N VAL A 416 -2.49 14.73 -9.81
CA VAL A 416 -3.80 14.24 -10.26
C VAL A 416 -3.75 12.82 -10.83
N MET A 417 -2.59 12.32 -11.22
CA MET A 417 -2.43 10.96 -11.77
C MET A 417 -1.98 9.91 -10.73
N THR A 418 -1.30 10.30 -9.65
CA THR A 418 -0.67 9.34 -8.73
C THR A 418 -1.64 8.66 -7.76
N SER A 419 -1.67 7.34 -7.67
CA SER A 419 -2.55 6.58 -6.75
C SER A 419 -1.86 6.16 -5.46
N ARG A 420 -1.11 7.10 -4.88
CA ARG A 420 -0.56 6.97 -3.53
C ARG A 420 -1.67 6.78 -2.50
N LEU A 421 -1.38 5.98 -1.48
CA LEU A 421 -2.30 5.65 -0.39
C LEU A 421 -2.09 6.53 0.86
N SER A 422 -0.95 7.21 0.92
CA SER A 422 -0.49 8.09 1.98
C SER A 422 0.29 9.28 1.42
N SER A 423 0.25 10.39 2.15
CA SER A 423 1.03 11.58 1.78
C SER A 423 2.50 11.46 2.21
N PHE A 424 2.82 10.59 3.17
CA PHE A 424 4.16 10.39 3.73
C PHE A 424 5.21 9.90 2.73
#